data_AF-A0A0Q9H4R5-F1
#
_entry.id   AF-A0A0Q9H4R5-F1
#
_cell.length_a   1.000
_cell.length_b   1.000
_cell.length_c   1.000
_cell.angle_alpha   90.00
_cell.angle_beta   90.00
_cell.angle_gamma   90.00
#
_symmetry.space_group_name_H-M   'P 1'
#
loop_
_entity.id
_entity.type
_entity.pdbx_description
1 polymer ?
#
loop_
_entity_poly.entity_id
_entity_poly.type
_entity_poly.pdbx_seq_one_letter_code
_entity_poly.pdbx_strand_id
1 'polypeptide(L)' 'MLQDAGHDNASKVIIQITSTAQFRQALARLRFLENSATNSTLGRERAALELAVSRYLACREGGAA' A
#
# COMPACT_ATOMS: atom_id res chain seq x y z
N MET A 1 10.73 35.82 11.18
CA MET A 1 10.22 34.70 12.00
C MET A 1 10.68 33.42 11.33
N LEU A 2 11.45 32.62 12.06
CA LEU A 2 12.16 31.44 11.59
C LEU A 2 11.24 30.22 11.76
N GLN A 3 11.21 29.37 10.72
CA GLN A 3 10.85 27.95 10.76
C GLN A 3 9.42 27.57 11.18
N ASP A 4 8.59 27.27 10.17
CA ASP A 4 7.69 26.12 10.26
C ASP A 4 7.92 25.24 9.02
N ALA A 5 9.11 24.63 8.98
CA ALA A 5 9.35 23.46 8.17
C ALA A 5 9.03 22.23 9.03
N GLY A 6 7.78 22.14 9.48
CA GLY A 6 7.19 20.90 9.96
C GLY A 6 7.11 19.92 8.79
N HIS A 7 8.26 19.34 8.44
CA HIS A 7 8.37 18.21 7.54
C HIS A 7 7.72 17.04 8.28
N ASP A 8 6.38 17.00 8.27
CA ASP A 8 5.57 15.83 8.60
C ASP A 8 5.84 14.78 7.51
N ASN A 9 7.04 14.23 7.57
CA ASN A 9 7.45 12.99 6.94
C ASN A 9 6.81 11.83 7.73
N ALA A 10 5.56 12.01 8.14
CA ALA A 10 4.76 11.07 8.89
C ALA A 10 4.35 9.95 7.93
N SER A 11 5.33 9.07 7.69
CA SER A 11 5.15 7.71 7.22
C SER A 11 4.15 7.57 6.08
N LYS A 12 4.50 8.11 4.91
CA LYS A 12 3.93 7.57 3.66
C LYS A 12 4.43 6.13 3.57
N VAL A 13 3.63 5.18 4.06
CA VAL A 13 3.93 3.76 3.95
C VAL A 13 3.86 3.42 2.46
N ILE A 14 5.00 3.50 1.78
CA ILE A 14 5.11 3.10 0.38
C ILE A 14 5.28 1.59 0.39
N ILE A 15 4.18 0.88 0.16
CA ILE A 15 4.21 -0.58 -0.02
C ILE A 15 4.56 -0.85 -1.48
N GLN A 16 5.72 -1.45 -1.72
CA GLN A 16 6.16 -1.85 -3.06
C GLN A 16 6.13 -3.38 -3.15
N ILE A 17 5.44 -3.90 -4.17
CA ILE A 17 5.37 -5.34 -4.47
C ILE A 17 6.18 -5.56 -5.74
N THR A 18 7.28 -6.32 -5.64
CA THR A 18 8.17 -6.63 -6.78
C THR A 18 8.21 -8.11 -7.11
N SER A 19 7.62 -8.96 -6.27
CA SER A 19 7.63 -10.42 -6.45
C SER A 19 6.27 -11.06 -6.23
N THR A 20 6.07 -12.23 -6.82
CA THR A 20 4.86 -13.05 -6.64
C THR A 20 4.65 -13.45 -5.17
N ALA A 21 5.73 -13.66 -4.41
CA ALA A 21 5.64 -13.99 -2.99
C ALA A 21 5.06 -12.82 -2.17
N GLN A 22 5.57 -11.60 -2.41
CA GLN A 22 5.05 -10.38 -1.78
C GLN A 22 3.61 -10.10 -2.20
N PHE A 23 3.25 -10.36 -3.45
CA PHE A 23 1.87 -10.24 -3.92
C PHE A 23 0.92 -11.17 -3.14
N ARG A 24 1.29 -12.44 -2.95
CA ARG A 24 0.49 -13.38 -2.13
C ARG A 24 0.36 -12.92 -0.67
N GLN A 25 1.44 -12.40 -0.09
CA GLN A 25 1.41 -11.85 1.26
C GLN A 25 0.48 -10.63 1.36
N ALA A 26 0.52 -9.72 0.38
CA ALA A 26 -0.36 -8.56 0.33
C ALA A 26 -1.84 -8.97 0.24
N LEU A 27 -2.17 -9.98 -0.57
CA LEU A 27 -3.53 -10.51 -0.65
C LEU A 27 -4.01 -11.14 0.67
N ALA A 28 -3.15 -11.91 1.35
CA ALA A 28 -3.48 -12.48 2.65
C ALA A 28 -3.74 -11.39 3.69
N ARG A 29 -2.93 -10.32 3.67
CA ARG A 29 -3.10 -9.17 4.57
C ARG A 29 -4.37 -8.39 4.27
N LEU A 30 -4.71 -8.16 3.00
CA LEU A 30 -5.96 -7.50 2.61
C LEU A 30 -7.20 -8.25 3.12
N ARG A 31 -7.23 -9.58 3.01
CA ARG A 31 -8.32 -10.41 3.56
C ARG A 31 -8.45 -10.27 5.08
N PHE A 32 -7.33 -10.15 5.79
CA PHE A 32 -7.36 -9.89 7.23
C PHE A 32 -7.94 -8.49 7.54
N LEU A 33 -7.61 -7.49 6.72
CA LEU A 33 -8.05 -6.10 6.90
C LEU A 33 -9.49 -5.85 6.45
N GLU A 34 -10.09 -6.71 5.61
CA GLU A 34 -11.46 -6.56 5.11
C GLU A 34 -12.50 -6.37 6.23
N ASN A 35 -12.29 -7.05 7.37
CA ASN A 35 -13.23 -7.07 8.48
C ASN A 35 -12.92 -6.04 9.59
N SER A 36 -11.83 -5.27 9.48
CA SER A 36 -11.31 -4.45 10.60
C SER A 36 -11.07 -2.97 10.26
N ALA A 37 -11.40 -2.55 9.04
CA ALA A 37 -10.94 -1.28 8.48
C ALA A 37 -12.08 -0.29 8.17
N THR A 38 -12.81 0.14 9.19
CA THR A 38 -13.75 1.29 9.07
C THR A 38 -13.23 2.39 9.98
N ASN A 39 -12.51 3.37 9.42
CA ASN A 39 -11.98 4.57 10.10
C ASN A 39 -10.80 4.38 11.10
N SER A 40 -9.92 3.40 10.90
CA SER A 40 -8.72 3.20 11.73
C SER A 40 -7.43 3.26 10.89
N THR A 41 -6.25 3.27 11.55
CA THR A 41 -4.94 3.15 10.88
C THR A 41 -4.85 1.92 9.97
N LEU A 42 -5.64 0.87 10.24
CA LEU A 42 -5.80 -0.31 9.40
C LEU A 42 -6.47 -0.01 8.04
N GLY A 43 -7.33 1.01 7.97
CA GLY A 43 -7.90 1.50 6.71
C GLY A 43 -6.86 2.15 5.80
N ARG A 44 -5.88 2.87 6.38
CA ARG A 44 -4.75 3.42 5.62
C ARG A 44 -3.83 2.33 5.09
N GLU A 45 -3.55 1.31 5.92
CA GLU A 45 -2.80 0.13 5.50
C GLU A 45 -3.51 -0.60 4.35
N ARG A 46 -4.82 -0.81 4.46
CA ARG A 46 -5.64 -1.43 3.42
C ARG A 46 -5.56 -0.65 2.10
N ALA A 47 -5.78 0.66 2.13
CA ALA A 47 -5.71 1.49 0.93
C ALA A 47 -4.31 1.47 0.29
N ALA A 48 -3.25 1.47 1.09
CA ALA A 48 -1.88 1.37 0.59
C ALA A 48 -1.60 0.01 -0.06
N LEU A 49 -2.11 -1.09 0.53
CA LEU A 49 -1.98 -2.44 -0.02
C LEU A 49 -2.77 -2.61 -1.33
N GLU A 50 -4.01 -2.11 -1.39
CA GLU A 50 -4.83 -2.13 -2.60
C GLU A 50 -4.10 -1.42 -3.75
N LEU A 51 -3.57 -0.22 -3.50
CA LEU A 51 -2.80 0.53 -4.50
C LEU A 51 -1.54 -0.22 -4.96
N ALA A 52 -0.80 -0.83 -4.03
CA ALA A 52 0.40 -1.60 -4.34
C ALA A 52 0.10 -2.84 -5.21
N VAL A 53 -0.99 -3.54 -4.90
CA VAL A 53 -1.48 -4.70 -5.67
C VAL A 53 -1.88 -4.27 -7.08
N SER A 54 -2.65 -3.20 -7.24
CA SER A 54 -3.02 -2.68 -8.56
C SER A 54 -1.81 -2.30 -9.41
N ARG A 55 -0.80 -1.62 -8.82
CA ARG A 55 0.44 -1.27 -9.54
C ARG A 55 1.22 -2.50 -9.98
N TYR A 56 1.34 -3.51 -9.12
CA TYR A 56 2.03 -4.75 -9.47
C TYR A 56 1.35 -5.49 -10.63
N LEU A 57 0.01 -5.56 -10.63
CA LEU A 57 -0.76 -6.16 -11.73
C LEU A 57 -0.57 -5.38 -13.03
N ALA A 58 -0.69 -4.06 -13.00
CA ALA A 58 -0.50 -3.21 -14.17
C ALA A 58 0.90 -3.35 -14.79
N CYS A 59 1.96 -3.40 -13.96
CA CYS A 59 3.32 -3.62 -14.44
C CYS A 59 3.54 -5.02 -15.04
N ARG A 60 2.80 -6.02 -14.55
CA ARG A 60 2.91 -7.40 -15.04
C ARG A 60 2.15 -7.60 -16.35
N GLU A 61 1.02 -6.91 -16.55
CA GLU A 61 0.26 -6.94 -17.81
C GLU A 61 0.91 -6.07 -18.90
N GLY A 62 1.63 -5.01 -18.53
CA GLY A 62 2.41 -4.18 -19.45
C GLY A 62 3.69 -4.82 -20.02
N GLY A 63 4.00 -6.08 -19.67
CA GLY A 63 5.09 -6.87 -20.24
C GLY A 63 4.69 -7.75 -21.44
N ALA A 64 3.47 -7.59 -21.94
CA ALA A 64 2.99 -8.22 -23.17
C ALA A 64 2.77 -7.14 -24.25
N ALA A 65 3.88 -6.62 -24.78
CA ALA A 65 3.92 -5.85 -26.03
C ALA A 65 5.23 -6.16 -26.75
#